data_AF-A0A662HKA4-F1
#
_entry.id   AF-A0A662HKA4-F1
#
_cell.length_a   1.000
_cell.length_b   1.000
_cell.length_c   1.000
_cell.angle_alpha   90.00
_cell.angle_beta   90.00
_cell.angle_gamma   90.00
#
_symmetry.space_group_name_H-M   'P 1'
#
loop_
_entity.id
_entity.type
_entity.pdbx_description
1 polymer ?
#
loop_
_entity_poly.entity_id
_entity_poly.type
_entity_poly.pdbx_seq_one_letter_code
_entity_poly.pdbx_strand_id
1 'polypeptide(L)'
;MRGILLYTPGHSPYTDTLIAYGLAYALRDAPELEIRGRGTHYEVLVEAEIEDVATCIRRVFRERAVAELRGDVLRRLLAGRDVDQALRALEDGGLLKYLYELTEPGHSRREGRHGKGSTFKLPLMPLAGKYLHTDLTAKTKYDAKQYKACKWCSALAMLGLATGALTLSFGTSRVVVLFSFEGAVDREYLATFFEFLESLKAEREEGRTMLEDLRYSLDSIPDRLLAYSLTTYLSKELVLVMSVAAARWRALVVRFDTRRAVQVRGFQDVELNSVIGSLEEIIRLDEEEGTDTWGRLGDLIRRLMRRARARDSNAHHALDSLTSLFDFLASRRAEYLYEFARSGYKAFNRSFNVYGLCESLLRIC
;
A
#
# COMPACT_ATOMS: atom_id res chain seq x y z
N MET A 1 -1.63 6.08 -32.52
CA MET A 1 -0.91 4.81 -32.73
C MET A 1 -1.72 3.69 -32.07
N ARG A 2 -1.40 2.40 -32.24
CA ARG A 2 -2.11 1.34 -31.49
C ARG A 2 -1.42 1.20 -30.13
N GLY A 3 -2.11 1.49 -29.04
CA GLY A 3 -1.55 1.29 -27.70
C GLY A 3 -1.23 -0.18 -27.42
N ILE A 4 -0.33 -0.42 -26.48
CA ILE A 4 0.04 -1.75 -26.00
C ILE A 4 -0.74 -2.10 -24.74
N LEU A 5 -1.14 -3.37 -24.64
CA LEU A 5 -1.75 -3.96 -23.46
C LEU A 5 -0.77 -4.94 -22.82
N LEU A 6 -0.39 -4.68 -21.58
CA LEU A 6 0.46 -5.57 -20.78
C LEU A 6 -0.35 -6.15 -19.62
N TYR A 7 -0.14 -7.43 -19.32
CA TYR A 7 -0.70 -8.10 -18.17
C TYR A 7 0.38 -8.28 -17.10
N THR A 8 0.03 -8.03 -15.84
CA THR A 8 0.91 -8.46 -14.74
C THR A 8 0.92 -9.99 -14.64
N PRO A 9 1.98 -10.59 -14.08
CA PRO A 9 2.23 -12.02 -14.21
C PRO A 9 1.17 -12.96 -13.62
N GLY A 10 0.39 -12.52 -12.64
CA GLY A 10 -0.60 -13.31 -11.89
C GLY A 10 0.02 -14.13 -10.76
N HIS A 11 0.96 -13.55 -10.01
CA HIS A 11 1.61 -14.19 -8.87
C HIS A 11 0.75 -14.12 -7.61
N SER A 12 0.35 -12.92 -7.22
CA SER A 12 -0.53 -12.66 -6.08
C SER A 12 -1.02 -11.21 -6.14
N PRO A 13 -2.18 -10.87 -5.53
CA PRO A 13 -2.65 -9.49 -5.49
C PRO A 13 -1.59 -8.50 -5.03
N TYR A 14 -0.78 -8.86 -4.03
CA TYR A 14 0.31 -8.01 -3.52
C TYR A 14 1.42 -7.79 -4.56
N THR A 15 1.96 -8.87 -5.13
CA THR A 15 3.07 -8.78 -6.11
C THR A 15 2.63 -8.11 -7.40
N ASP A 16 1.43 -8.42 -7.86
CA ASP A 16 0.88 -7.87 -9.09
C ASP A 16 0.53 -6.38 -8.92
N THR A 17 0.10 -5.94 -7.73
CA THR A 17 -0.06 -4.51 -7.42
C THR A 17 1.29 -3.78 -7.46
N LEU A 18 2.36 -4.37 -6.93
CA LEU A 18 3.71 -3.81 -7.07
C LEU A 18 4.08 -3.68 -8.55
N ILE A 19 3.94 -4.75 -9.34
CA ILE A 19 4.33 -4.72 -10.75
C ILE A 19 3.50 -3.69 -11.52
N ALA A 20 2.18 -3.64 -11.29
CA ALA A 20 1.29 -2.66 -11.91
C ALA A 20 1.75 -1.23 -11.60
N TYR A 21 2.02 -0.89 -10.34
CA TYR A 21 2.52 0.44 -9.99
C TYR A 21 3.93 0.73 -10.47
N GLY A 22 4.79 -0.28 -10.56
CA GLY A 22 6.12 -0.13 -11.15
C GLY A 22 6.05 0.26 -12.62
N LEU A 23 5.18 -0.42 -13.39
CA LEU A 23 4.92 -0.09 -14.79
C LEU A 23 4.26 1.28 -14.93
N ALA A 24 3.22 1.54 -14.15
CA ALA A 24 2.47 2.78 -14.19
C ALA A 24 3.34 4.00 -13.89
N TYR A 25 4.20 3.92 -12.86
CA TYR A 25 5.11 5.00 -12.54
C TYR A 25 6.15 5.21 -13.65
N ALA A 26 6.67 4.12 -14.24
CA ALA A 26 7.59 4.24 -15.37
C ALA A 26 6.94 4.89 -16.60
N LEU A 27 5.64 4.68 -16.77
CA LEU A 27 4.85 5.14 -17.92
C LEU A 27 3.98 6.36 -17.62
N ARG A 28 4.15 7.02 -16.46
CA ARG A 28 3.26 8.11 -15.99
C ARG A 28 3.14 9.30 -16.96
N ASP A 29 4.19 9.50 -17.77
CA ASP A 29 4.27 10.57 -18.76
C ASP A 29 3.67 10.17 -20.12
N ALA A 30 3.37 8.88 -20.32
CA ALA A 30 2.81 8.36 -21.56
C ALA A 30 1.32 8.75 -21.72
N PRO A 31 0.84 8.97 -22.96
CA PRO A 31 -0.57 9.20 -23.23
C PRO A 31 -1.42 7.96 -22.91
N GLU A 32 -2.70 8.19 -22.56
CA GLU A 32 -3.73 7.15 -22.43
C GLU A 32 -3.32 5.96 -21.52
N LEU A 33 -2.69 6.26 -20.37
CA LEU A 33 -2.36 5.26 -19.36
C LEU A 33 -3.61 4.89 -18.54
N GLU A 34 -4.02 3.62 -18.62
CA GLU A 34 -5.13 3.06 -17.85
C GLU A 34 -4.70 1.72 -17.24
N ILE A 35 -5.17 1.44 -16.03
CA ILE A 35 -4.93 0.14 -15.37
C ILE A 35 -6.26 -0.48 -14.96
N ARG A 36 -6.45 -1.75 -15.26
CA ARG A 36 -7.63 -2.52 -14.83
C ARG A 36 -7.25 -3.70 -13.95
N GLY A 37 -7.72 -3.73 -12.71
CA GLY A 37 -7.59 -4.86 -11.81
C GLY A 37 -8.60 -5.96 -12.12
N ARG A 38 -8.10 -7.19 -12.33
CA ARG A 38 -8.87 -8.41 -12.64
C ARG A 38 -8.83 -9.43 -11.49
N GLY A 39 -8.74 -8.95 -10.25
CA GLY A 39 -8.68 -9.74 -9.02
C GLY A 39 -7.33 -10.42 -8.77
N THR A 40 -6.79 -11.14 -9.75
CA THR A 40 -5.51 -11.89 -9.59
C THR A 40 -4.31 -11.24 -10.28
N HIS A 41 -4.57 -10.33 -11.21
CA HIS A 41 -3.59 -9.62 -12.03
C HIS A 41 -4.20 -8.30 -12.52
N TYR A 42 -3.38 -7.47 -13.17
CA TYR A 42 -3.79 -6.21 -13.76
C TYR A 42 -3.52 -6.19 -15.27
N GLU A 43 -4.36 -5.45 -15.98
CA GLU A 43 -4.15 -4.99 -17.35
C GLU A 43 -3.58 -3.57 -17.27
N VAL A 44 -2.50 -3.29 -17.99
CA VAL A 44 -1.89 -1.96 -18.14
C VAL A 44 -1.96 -1.59 -19.62
N LEU A 45 -2.85 -0.66 -19.94
CA LEU A 45 -3.03 -0.11 -21.29
C LEU A 45 -2.29 1.21 -21.38
N VAL A 46 -1.50 1.40 -22.44
CA VAL A 46 -0.76 2.65 -22.66
C VAL A 46 -0.54 2.89 -24.15
N GLU A 47 -0.58 4.15 -24.60
CA GLU A 47 -0.16 4.51 -25.95
C GLU A 47 1.37 4.66 -26.00
N ALA A 48 2.08 3.54 -26.17
CA ALA A 48 3.53 3.49 -26.34
C ALA A 48 3.97 2.22 -27.09
N GLU A 49 5.12 2.29 -27.77
CA GLU A 49 5.78 1.10 -28.31
C GLU A 49 6.49 0.33 -27.18
N ILE A 50 6.63 -0.99 -27.32
CA ILE A 50 7.18 -1.84 -26.26
C ILE A 50 8.65 -1.53 -25.94
N GLU A 51 9.40 -1.04 -26.94
CA GLU A 51 10.76 -0.56 -26.81
C GLU A 51 10.85 0.71 -25.94
N ASP A 52 9.87 1.60 -26.06
CA ASP A 52 9.75 2.79 -25.23
C ASP A 52 9.40 2.40 -23.79
N VAL A 53 8.49 1.43 -23.61
CA VAL A 53 8.17 0.87 -22.29
C VAL A 53 9.43 0.32 -21.60
N ALA A 54 10.22 -0.49 -22.32
CA ALA A 54 11.47 -1.03 -21.78
C ALA A 54 12.48 0.08 -21.40
N THR A 55 12.56 1.13 -22.22
CA THR A 55 13.45 2.28 -21.99
C THR A 55 13.03 3.06 -20.74
N CYS A 56 11.73 3.34 -20.58
CA CYS A 56 11.17 3.99 -19.41
C CYS A 56 11.42 3.20 -18.12
N ILE A 57 11.16 1.88 -18.14
CA ILE A 57 11.42 0.99 -16.99
C ILE A 57 12.89 1.07 -16.56
N ARG A 58 13.82 0.92 -17.52
CA ARG A 58 15.26 0.97 -17.24
C ARG A 58 15.68 2.31 -16.65
N ARG A 59 15.21 3.40 -17.25
CA ARG A 59 15.51 4.78 -16.83
C ARG A 59 15.04 5.01 -15.40
N VAL A 60 13.77 4.77 -15.11
CA VAL A 60 13.21 4.99 -13.77
C VAL A 60 13.84 4.06 -12.73
N PHE A 61 14.10 2.81 -13.08
CA PHE A 61 14.74 1.89 -12.14
C PHE A 61 16.13 2.42 -11.72
N ARG A 62 16.93 2.88 -12.69
CA ARG A 62 18.27 3.42 -12.44
C ARG A 62 18.24 4.74 -11.69
N GLU A 63 17.40 5.68 -12.12
CA GLU A 63 17.37 7.05 -11.61
C GLU A 63 16.66 7.17 -10.25
N ARG A 64 15.67 6.32 -9.98
CA ARG A 64 14.81 6.44 -8.79
C ARG A 64 14.86 5.18 -7.93
N ALA A 65 14.54 4.02 -8.50
CA ALA A 65 14.31 2.81 -7.69
C ALA A 65 15.56 2.35 -6.92
N VAL A 66 16.75 2.43 -7.53
CA VAL A 66 18.00 2.03 -6.87
C VAL A 66 18.27 2.84 -5.60
N ALA A 67 18.05 4.16 -5.64
CA ALA A 67 18.24 5.03 -4.47
C ALA A 67 17.25 4.68 -3.35
N GLU A 68 15.96 4.56 -3.68
CA GLU A 68 14.91 4.22 -2.72
C GLU A 68 15.09 2.83 -2.09
N LEU A 69 15.37 1.80 -2.90
CA LEU A 69 15.56 0.42 -2.43
C LEU A 69 16.77 0.27 -1.51
N ARG A 70 17.78 1.14 -1.68
CA ARG A 70 18.97 1.20 -0.82
C ARG A 70 18.81 2.17 0.35
N GLY A 71 17.79 3.03 0.34
CA GLY A 71 17.51 4.02 1.37
C GLY A 71 17.08 3.40 2.70
N ASP A 72 17.14 4.18 3.78
CA ASP A 72 16.99 3.67 5.15
C ASP A 72 15.62 3.03 5.47
N VAL A 73 14.56 3.48 4.78
CA VAL A 73 13.21 2.95 4.99
C VAL A 73 13.08 1.52 4.47
N LEU A 74 13.57 1.25 3.26
CA LEU A 74 13.55 -0.10 2.67
C LEU A 74 14.78 -0.93 3.04
N ARG A 75 15.75 -0.33 3.73
CA ARG A 75 16.98 -1.00 4.20
C ARG A 75 16.65 -2.28 4.97
N ARG A 76 17.40 -3.34 4.67
CA ARG A 76 17.27 -4.71 5.22
C ARG A 76 16.05 -5.50 4.75
N LEU A 77 15.08 -4.92 4.04
CA LEU A 77 14.06 -5.71 3.36
C LEU A 77 14.69 -6.47 2.18
N LEU A 78 15.52 -5.78 1.41
CA LEU A 78 16.28 -6.33 0.29
C LEU A 78 17.79 -6.13 0.55
N ALA A 79 18.61 -7.10 0.14
CA ALA A 79 20.06 -6.93 0.17
C ALA A 79 20.53 -6.13 -1.05
N GLY A 80 21.66 -5.42 -0.95
CA GLY A 80 22.22 -4.67 -2.08
C GLY A 80 22.41 -5.52 -3.34
N ARG A 81 22.88 -6.76 -3.17
CA ARG A 81 23.00 -7.73 -4.27
C ARG A 81 21.68 -8.05 -4.98
N ASP A 82 20.54 -7.99 -4.28
CA ASP A 82 19.23 -8.26 -4.87
C ASP A 82 18.85 -7.10 -5.81
N VAL A 83 19.16 -5.85 -5.40
CA VAL A 83 18.99 -4.64 -6.23
C VAL A 83 19.93 -4.67 -7.44
N ASP A 84 21.20 -5.04 -7.24
CA ASP A 84 22.18 -5.15 -8.33
C ASP A 84 21.78 -6.20 -9.36
N GLN A 85 21.23 -7.33 -8.90
CA GLN A 85 20.73 -8.38 -9.78
C GLN A 85 19.52 -7.90 -10.59
N ALA A 86 18.61 -7.14 -9.98
CA ALA A 86 17.47 -6.56 -10.67
C ALA A 86 17.91 -5.52 -11.71
N LEU A 87 18.87 -4.65 -11.38
CA LEU A 87 19.43 -3.67 -12.34
C LEU A 87 20.03 -4.38 -13.56
N ARG A 88 20.90 -5.38 -13.33
CA ARG A 88 21.48 -6.19 -14.42
C ARG A 88 20.43 -6.93 -15.23
N ALA A 89 19.35 -7.39 -14.58
CA ALA A 89 18.26 -8.08 -15.28
C ALA A 89 17.50 -7.16 -16.24
N LEU A 90 17.29 -5.90 -15.86
CA LEU A 90 16.62 -4.90 -16.70
C LEU A 90 17.53 -4.40 -17.83
N GLU A 91 18.84 -4.31 -17.58
CA GLU A 91 19.83 -3.91 -18.61
C GLU A 91 20.13 -5.03 -19.62
N ASP A 92 19.85 -6.29 -19.26
CA ASP A 92 19.95 -7.42 -20.17
C ASP A 92 18.98 -7.27 -21.37
N GLY A 93 19.39 -7.81 -22.52
CA GLY A 93 18.60 -7.79 -23.76
C GLY A 93 17.29 -8.59 -23.65
N GLY A 94 17.14 -9.44 -22.63
CA GLY A 94 15.94 -10.25 -22.43
C GLY A 94 14.71 -9.51 -21.89
N LEU A 95 14.81 -8.24 -21.49
CA LEU A 95 13.65 -7.47 -21.00
C LEU A 95 12.57 -7.31 -22.08
N LEU A 96 12.95 -7.00 -23.32
CA LEU A 96 11.98 -6.84 -24.42
C LEU A 96 11.19 -8.14 -24.65
N LYS A 97 11.90 -9.27 -24.72
CA LYS A 97 11.27 -10.59 -24.83
C LYS A 97 10.28 -10.83 -23.68
N TYR A 98 10.68 -10.50 -22.46
CA TYR A 98 9.80 -10.63 -21.29
C TYR A 98 8.55 -9.74 -21.40
N LEU A 99 8.69 -8.47 -21.83
CA LEU A 99 7.54 -7.59 -22.03
C LEU A 99 6.60 -8.10 -23.13
N TYR A 100 7.14 -8.65 -24.23
CA TYR A 100 6.32 -9.33 -25.25
C TYR A 100 5.55 -10.50 -24.64
N GLU A 101 6.17 -11.31 -23.76
CA GLU A 101 5.44 -12.37 -23.05
C GLU A 101 4.33 -11.84 -22.13
N LEU A 102 4.43 -10.61 -21.64
CA LEU A 102 3.37 -9.96 -20.84
C LEU A 102 2.22 -9.42 -21.70
N THR A 103 2.29 -9.47 -23.02
CA THR A 103 1.11 -9.17 -23.88
C THR A 103 0.05 -10.27 -23.80
N GLU A 104 0.38 -11.42 -23.20
CA GLU A 104 -0.56 -12.49 -22.88
C GLU A 104 -0.62 -12.71 -21.35
N PRO A 105 -1.82 -12.97 -20.79
CA PRO A 105 -1.96 -13.18 -19.36
C PRO A 105 -1.40 -14.54 -18.90
N GLY A 106 -1.03 -14.62 -17.62
CA GLY A 106 -0.70 -15.88 -16.95
C GLY A 106 0.77 -16.30 -17.01
N HIS A 107 1.70 -15.34 -17.11
CA HIS A 107 3.14 -15.59 -17.04
C HIS A 107 3.54 -16.46 -15.83
N SER A 108 2.92 -16.25 -14.67
CA SER A 108 3.19 -16.97 -13.42
C SER A 108 2.91 -18.48 -13.49
N ARG A 109 2.12 -18.97 -14.47
CA ARG A 109 1.82 -20.40 -14.65
C ARG A 109 3.07 -21.24 -14.92
N ARG A 110 4.15 -20.60 -15.39
CA ARG A 110 5.46 -21.23 -15.65
C ARG A 110 6.43 -21.12 -14.47
N GLU A 111 5.99 -20.51 -13.37
CA GLU A 111 6.80 -20.17 -12.19
C GLU A 111 6.23 -20.83 -10.92
N GLY A 112 6.82 -20.53 -9.75
CA GLY A 112 6.32 -20.97 -8.45
C GLY A 112 7.24 -21.95 -7.71
N ARG A 113 6.67 -22.75 -6.80
CA ARG A 113 7.43 -23.58 -5.85
C ARG A 113 8.19 -24.76 -6.48
N HIS A 114 7.86 -25.10 -7.71
CA HIS A 114 8.57 -26.07 -8.55
C HIS A 114 9.17 -25.45 -9.81
N GLY A 115 9.07 -24.12 -9.93
CA GLY A 115 9.55 -23.38 -11.08
C GLY A 115 11.08 -23.31 -11.14
N LYS A 116 11.57 -22.77 -12.25
CA LYS A 116 12.96 -22.33 -12.40
C LYS A 116 13.02 -20.82 -12.13
N GLY A 117 14.21 -20.30 -11.83
CA GLY A 117 14.41 -18.87 -11.55
C GLY A 117 15.00 -18.59 -10.18
N SER A 118 15.00 -17.31 -9.81
CA SER A 118 15.49 -16.83 -8.53
C SER A 118 14.42 -16.92 -7.45
N THR A 119 14.84 -17.14 -6.21
CA THR A 119 13.94 -17.13 -5.06
C THR A 119 13.30 -15.76 -4.90
N PHE A 120 11.98 -15.71 -4.99
CA PHE A 120 11.23 -14.47 -4.81
C PHE A 120 11.29 -14.04 -3.34
N LYS A 121 11.69 -12.80 -3.08
CA LYS A 121 11.92 -12.31 -1.71
C LYS A 121 10.60 -11.96 -1.03
N LEU A 122 10.53 -12.17 0.28
CA LEU A 122 9.33 -11.90 1.09
C LEU A 122 8.78 -10.46 0.94
N PRO A 123 9.60 -9.39 0.84
CA PRO A 123 9.06 -8.04 0.62
C PRO A 123 8.29 -7.87 -0.70
N LEU A 124 8.53 -8.76 -1.68
CA LEU A 124 7.89 -8.74 -2.99
C LEU A 124 6.74 -9.74 -3.10
N MET A 125 6.78 -10.80 -2.29
CA MET A 125 5.80 -11.88 -2.27
C MET A 125 5.66 -12.45 -0.84
N PRO A 126 5.01 -11.73 0.08
CA PRO A 126 4.93 -12.12 1.49
C PRO A 126 4.11 -13.39 1.71
N LEU A 127 3.21 -13.72 0.79
CA LEU A 127 2.38 -14.92 0.80
C LEU A 127 3.14 -16.19 0.40
N ALA A 128 4.34 -16.08 -0.20
CA ALA A 128 5.12 -17.22 -0.70
C ALA A 128 5.88 -18.00 0.40
N GLY A 129 5.33 -18.09 1.62
CA GLY A 129 5.98 -18.64 2.81
C GLY A 129 6.84 -19.91 2.57
N LYS A 130 7.90 -20.10 3.35
CA LYS A 130 8.95 -21.10 3.08
C LYS A 130 8.47 -22.56 2.95
N TYR A 131 7.36 -22.91 3.61
CA TYR A 131 6.90 -24.29 3.77
C TYR A 131 5.64 -24.56 2.93
N LEU A 132 5.56 -25.76 2.36
CA LEU A 132 4.31 -26.28 1.81
C LEU A 132 3.40 -26.72 2.95
N HIS A 133 2.11 -26.39 2.87
CA HIS A 133 1.12 -27.07 3.71
C HIS A 133 1.12 -28.55 3.34
N THR A 134 1.46 -29.38 4.32
CA THR A 134 1.36 -30.83 4.24
C THR A 134 0.61 -31.31 5.46
N ASP A 135 -0.20 -32.35 5.30
CA ASP A 135 -0.82 -33.03 6.44
C ASP A 135 0.29 -33.60 7.34
N LEU A 136 0.40 -33.06 8.55
CA LEU A 136 1.40 -33.48 9.54
C LEU A 136 1.09 -34.87 10.13
N THR A 137 -0.09 -35.43 9.87
CA THR A 137 -0.39 -36.83 10.19
C THR A 137 0.29 -37.80 9.20
N ALA A 138 0.60 -37.34 7.98
CA ALA A 138 1.26 -38.13 6.94
C ALA A 138 2.77 -37.85 6.82
N LYS A 139 3.25 -36.68 7.25
CA LYS A 139 4.67 -36.30 7.25
C LYS A 139 5.08 -35.65 8.56
N THR A 140 6.22 -36.07 9.11
CA THR A 140 6.75 -35.57 10.39
C THR A 140 7.31 -34.14 10.32
N LYS A 141 7.44 -33.55 9.12
CA LYS A 141 7.91 -32.18 8.91
C LYS A 141 7.38 -31.59 7.61
N TYR A 142 7.25 -30.27 7.57
CA TYR A 142 6.94 -29.55 6.35
C TYR A 142 8.12 -29.51 5.38
N ASP A 143 7.84 -29.72 4.10
CA ASP A 143 8.82 -29.56 3.04
C ASP A 143 9.08 -28.06 2.77
N ALA A 144 10.34 -27.64 2.91
CA ALA A 144 10.76 -26.29 2.57
C ALA A 144 10.91 -26.17 1.04
N LYS A 145 9.99 -25.47 0.39
CA LYS A 145 10.06 -25.18 -1.05
C LYS A 145 9.82 -23.70 -1.30
N GLN A 146 10.88 -23.02 -1.67
CA GLN A 146 10.88 -21.60 -1.99
C GLN A 146 10.10 -21.34 -3.29
N TYR A 147 9.35 -20.24 -3.31
CA TYR A 147 8.74 -19.75 -4.54
C TYR A 147 9.81 -19.14 -5.44
N LYS A 148 9.87 -19.58 -6.70
CA LYS A 148 10.81 -19.08 -7.69
C LYS A 148 10.06 -18.30 -8.76
N ALA A 149 10.64 -17.17 -9.14
CA ALA A 149 10.15 -16.31 -10.21
C ALA A 149 11.31 -15.85 -11.10
N CYS A 150 11.01 -15.40 -12.31
CA CYS A 150 12.03 -14.83 -13.19
C CYS A 150 12.58 -13.53 -12.62
N LYS A 151 13.77 -13.16 -13.11
CA LYS A 151 14.49 -11.96 -12.67
C LYS A 151 13.74 -10.67 -13.03
N TRP A 152 12.95 -10.67 -14.11
CA TRP A 152 12.17 -9.50 -14.53
C TRP A 152 10.93 -9.26 -13.67
N CYS A 153 10.18 -10.31 -13.30
CA CYS A 153 9.09 -10.21 -12.30
C CYS A 153 9.62 -9.62 -10.99
N SER A 154 10.79 -10.09 -10.55
CA SER A 154 11.44 -9.58 -9.33
C SER A 154 11.84 -8.11 -9.48
N ALA A 155 12.43 -7.72 -10.61
CA ALA A 155 12.85 -6.35 -10.87
C ALA A 155 11.66 -5.37 -10.98
N LEU A 156 10.59 -5.75 -11.67
CA LEU A 156 9.38 -4.91 -11.77
C LEU A 156 8.65 -4.78 -10.42
N ALA A 157 8.59 -5.85 -9.62
CA ALA A 157 8.03 -5.76 -8.27
C ALA A 157 8.89 -4.87 -7.36
N MET A 158 10.22 -4.90 -7.51
CA MET A 158 11.12 -3.96 -6.81
C MET A 158 10.91 -2.52 -7.27
N LEU A 159 10.68 -2.30 -8.56
CA LEU A 159 10.33 -0.98 -9.09
C LEU A 159 9.08 -0.44 -8.39
N GLY A 160 8.00 -1.23 -8.36
CA GLY A 160 6.78 -0.87 -7.64
C GLY A 160 6.95 -0.66 -6.15
N LEU A 161 7.80 -1.46 -5.49
CA LEU A 161 8.10 -1.28 -4.07
C LEU A 161 8.78 0.06 -3.80
N ALA A 162 9.59 0.54 -4.74
CA ALA A 162 10.26 1.82 -4.64
C ALA A 162 9.34 3.00 -4.97
N THR A 163 8.44 2.84 -5.94
CA THR A 163 7.69 3.97 -6.53
C THR A 163 6.24 4.04 -6.10
N GLY A 164 5.55 2.91 -5.92
CA GLY A 164 4.11 2.82 -5.68
C GLY A 164 3.71 2.30 -4.30
N ALA A 165 4.66 2.02 -3.41
CA ALA A 165 4.38 1.53 -2.08
C ALA A 165 4.59 2.61 -1.01
N LEU A 166 3.66 2.70 -0.06
CA LEU A 166 3.86 3.49 1.14
C LEU A 166 4.61 2.64 2.17
N THR A 167 5.76 3.14 2.63
CA THR A 167 6.63 2.39 3.53
C THR A 167 6.91 3.14 4.82
N LEU A 168 6.69 2.48 5.95
CA LEU A 168 6.95 2.99 7.28
C LEU A 168 8.02 2.15 7.96
N SER A 169 8.94 2.79 8.68
CA SER A 169 10.06 2.11 9.33
C SER A 169 10.30 2.61 10.74
N PHE A 170 10.24 1.71 11.74
CA PHE A 170 10.57 2.05 13.12
C PHE A 170 11.43 0.95 13.75
N GLY A 171 12.67 1.29 14.14
CA GLY A 171 13.64 0.32 14.64
C GLY A 171 13.87 -0.81 13.64
N THR A 172 13.47 -2.04 14.01
CA THR A 172 13.52 -3.25 13.16
C THR A 172 12.17 -3.61 12.52
N SER A 173 11.12 -2.86 12.82
CA SER A 173 9.80 -3.01 12.20
C SER A 173 9.76 -2.24 10.88
N ARG A 174 9.20 -2.87 9.86
CA ARG A 174 8.94 -2.27 8.55
C ARG A 174 7.52 -2.60 8.16
N VAL A 175 6.75 -1.62 7.73
CA VAL A 175 5.42 -1.85 7.17
C VAL A 175 5.40 -1.35 5.73
N VAL A 176 4.91 -2.20 4.83
CA VAL A 176 4.62 -1.87 3.44
C VAL A 176 3.11 -1.86 3.28
N VAL A 177 2.57 -0.78 2.74
CA VAL A 177 1.15 -0.63 2.43
C VAL A 177 1.00 -0.37 0.93
N LEU A 178 0.18 -1.19 0.30
CA LEU A 178 -0.22 -1.03 -1.10
C LEU A 178 -1.71 -0.78 -1.17
N PHE A 179 -2.12 0.27 -1.87
CA PHE A 179 -3.52 0.44 -2.27
C PHE A 179 -3.74 -0.41 -3.52
N SER A 180 -4.34 -1.59 -3.38
CA SER A 180 -4.74 -2.44 -4.51
C SER A 180 -6.18 -2.16 -4.90
N PHE A 181 -6.54 -2.48 -6.14
CA PHE A 181 -7.90 -2.27 -6.62
C PHE A 181 -8.37 -3.33 -7.63
N GLU A 182 -9.68 -3.53 -7.68
CA GLU A 182 -10.37 -4.25 -8.75
C GLU A 182 -11.25 -3.27 -9.54
N GLY A 183 -11.25 -3.33 -10.86
CA GLY A 183 -11.88 -2.30 -11.70
C GLY A 183 -10.86 -1.40 -12.39
N ALA A 184 -11.26 -0.24 -12.88
CA ALA A 184 -10.43 0.61 -13.74
C ALA A 184 -10.00 1.91 -13.04
N VAL A 185 -8.75 2.30 -13.27
CA VAL A 185 -8.19 3.61 -12.89
C VAL A 185 -7.47 4.20 -14.09
N ASP A 186 -7.52 5.52 -14.20
CA ASP A 186 -6.97 6.27 -15.33
C ASP A 186 -5.70 7.03 -14.94
N ARG A 187 -5.24 7.86 -15.88
CA ARG A 187 -4.06 8.70 -15.72
C ARG A 187 -4.22 9.74 -14.62
N GLU A 188 -5.42 10.28 -14.41
CA GLU A 188 -5.69 11.28 -13.37
C GLU A 188 -5.44 10.67 -12.00
N TYR A 189 -6.04 9.51 -11.71
CA TYR A 189 -5.77 8.78 -10.47
C TYR A 189 -4.27 8.51 -10.27
N LEU A 190 -3.59 7.99 -11.30
CA LEU A 190 -2.19 7.62 -11.20
C LEU A 190 -1.29 8.84 -10.95
N ALA A 191 -1.58 9.96 -11.60
CA ALA A 191 -0.85 11.21 -11.40
C ALA A 191 -1.01 11.71 -9.96
N THR A 192 -2.24 11.87 -9.48
CA THR A 192 -2.54 12.33 -8.12
C THR A 192 -1.98 11.37 -7.06
N PHE A 193 -2.05 10.05 -7.31
CA PHE A 193 -1.49 9.04 -6.41
C PHE A 193 0.03 9.13 -6.30
N PHE A 194 0.74 9.25 -7.43
CA PHE A 194 2.20 9.35 -7.41
C PHE A 194 2.68 10.70 -6.86
N GLU A 195 1.98 11.80 -7.13
CA GLU A 195 2.25 13.10 -6.52
C GLU A 195 2.09 13.03 -5.00
N PHE A 196 1.03 12.38 -4.51
CA PHE A 196 0.85 12.13 -3.08
C PHE A 196 2.00 11.31 -2.48
N LEU A 197 2.43 10.23 -3.12
CA LEU A 197 3.55 9.43 -2.61
C LEU A 197 4.88 10.20 -2.62
N GLU A 198 5.12 11.04 -3.64
CA GLU A 198 6.31 11.88 -3.74
C GLU A 198 6.31 12.99 -2.69
N SER A 199 5.16 13.62 -2.43
CA SER A 199 5.04 14.64 -1.37
C SER A 199 5.33 14.05 0.01
N LEU A 200 4.80 12.86 0.31
CA LEU A 200 5.10 12.13 1.55
C LEU A 200 6.59 11.82 1.71
N LYS A 201 7.30 11.50 0.62
CA LYS A 201 8.74 11.26 0.64
C LYS A 201 9.52 12.54 0.91
N ALA A 202 9.13 13.66 0.29
CA ALA A 202 9.74 14.96 0.53
C ALA A 202 9.52 15.43 1.98
N GLU A 203 8.29 15.29 2.51
CA GLU A 203 7.98 15.62 3.91
C GLU A 203 8.84 14.85 4.92
N ARG A 204 9.15 13.58 4.61
CA ARG A 204 10.03 12.74 5.42
C ARG A 204 11.46 13.27 5.45
N GLU A 205 11.98 13.74 4.32
CA GLU A 205 13.33 14.33 4.23
C GLU A 205 13.41 15.65 4.99
N GLU A 206 12.31 16.40 5.03
CA GLU A 206 12.17 17.65 5.78
C GLU A 206 11.84 17.46 7.27
N GLY A 207 11.67 16.21 7.75
CA GLY A 207 11.39 15.92 9.16
C GLY A 207 9.99 16.37 9.61
N ARG A 208 9.00 16.41 8.71
CA ARG A 208 7.62 16.80 9.04
C ARG A 208 6.84 15.66 9.73
N THR A 209 5.84 16.05 10.53
CA THR A 209 5.31 15.28 11.66
C THR A 209 4.25 14.21 11.35
N MET A 210 3.59 14.23 10.18
CA MET A 210 2.39 13.39 9.96
C MET A 210 2.73 11.89 9.92
N LEU A 211 3.70 11.49 9.09
CA LEU A 211 4.14 10.09 9.02
C LEU A 211 4.90 9.64 10.26
N GLU A 212 5.45 10.58 11.05
CA GLU A 212 6.12 10.25 12.30
C GLU A 212 5.15 9.67 13.32
N ASP A 213 3.94 10.23 13.41
CA ASP A 213 2.89 9.69 14.27
C ASP A 213 2.41 8.30 13.83
N LEU A 214 2.55 7.91 12.57
CA LEU A 214 2.30 6.53 12.16
C LEU A 214 3.50 5.65 12.48
N ARG A 215 4.70 6.13 12.18
CA ARG A 215 5.97 5.44 12.39
C ARG A 215 6.16 5.03 13.85
N TYR A 216 5.98 5.95 14.80
CA TYR A 216 6.15 5.65 16.21
C TYR A 216 5.03 4.75 16.77
N SER A 217 3.91 4.63 16.06
CA SER A 217 2.75 3.82 16.46
C SER A 217 2.77 2.41 15.90
N LEU A 218 3.73 2.05 15.05
CA LEU A 218 3.74 0.76 14.38
C LEU A 218 3.62 -0.41 15.37
N ASP A 219 4.31 -0.37 16.50
CA ASP A 219 4.28 -1.46 17.48
C ASP A 219 3.04 -1.44 18.40
N SER A 220 2.24 -0.36 18.38
CA SER A 220 1.10 -0.17 19.29
C SER A 220 -0.26 -0.25 18.60
N ILE A 221 -0.31 -0.18 17.27
CA ILE A 221 -1.56 -0.13 16.51
C ILE A 221 -1.70 -1.39 15.64
N PRO A 222 -2.88 -2.05 15.65
CA PRO A 222 -3.21 -3.12 14.71
C PRO A 222 -3.10 -2.70 13.24
N ASP A 223 -2.65 -3.61 12.38
CA ASP A 223 -2.45 -3.36 10.94
C ASP A 223 -3.72 -2.84 10.22
N ARG A 224 -4.92 -3.27 10.64
CA ARG A 224 -6.19 -2.75 10.10
C ARG A 224 -6.41 -1.26 10.42
N LEU A 225 -6.17 -0.85 11.66
CA LEU A 225 -6.30 0.56 12.05
C LEU A 225 -5.23 1.43 11.39
N LEU A 226 -4.04 0.86 11.14
CA LEU A 226 -2.99 1.52 10.38
C LEU A 226 -3.43 1.80 8.94
N ALA A 227 -4.08 0.84 8.27
CA ALA A 227 -4.63 1.03 6.92
C ALA A 227 -5.64 2.18 6.87
N TYR A 228 -6.60 2.19 7.79
CA TYR A 228 -7.61 3.25 7.82
C TYR A 228 -7.01 4.62 8.19
N SER A 229 -6.09 4.67 9.15
CA SER A 229 -5.41 5.92 9.51
C SER A 229 -4.59 6.50 8.36
N LEU A 230 -3.93 5.65 7.56
CA LEU A 230 -3.25 6.08 6.34
C LEU A 230 -4.24 6.61 5.30
N THR A 231 -5.41 5.96 5.18
CA THR A 231 -6.46 6.38 4.25
C THR A 231 -7.01 7.77 4.60
N THR A 232 -7.12 8.10 5.89
CA THR A 232 -7.52 9.45 6.33
C THR A 232 -6.45 10.52 6.15
N TYR A 233 -5.23 10.14 5.80
CA TYR A 233 -4.13 11.08 5.51
C TYR A 233 -3.84 11.22 4.01
N LEU A 234 -4.61 10.58 3.14
CA LEU A 234 -4.57 10.86 1.71
C LEU A 234 -4.92 12.34 1.46
N SER A 235 -4.47 12.92 0.35
CA SER A 235 -4.92 14.28 0.00
C SER A 235 -6.42 14.27 -0.31
N LYS A 236 -7.10 15.42 -0.12
CA LYS A 236 -8.52 15.57 -0.50
C LYS A 236 -8.74 15.20 -1.97
N GLU A 237 -7.85 15.68 -2.83
CA GLU A 237 -7.85 15.37 -4.27
C GLU A 237 -7.76 13.87 -4.54
N LEU A 238 -6.83 13.16 -3.89
CA LEU A 238 -6.69 11.72 -4.08
C LEU A 238 -7.93 10.95 -3.62
N VAL A 239 -8.56 11.37 -2.51
CA VAL A 239 -9.82 10.75 -2.05
C VAL A 239 -10.92 10.94 -3.08
N LEU A 240 -11.08 12.15 -3.63
CA LEU A 240 -12.11 12.44 -4.64
C LEU A 240 -11.88 11.63 -5.93
N VAL A 241 -10.64 11.57 -6.41
CA VAL A 241 -10.33 10.77 -7.61
C VAL A 241 -10.53 9.27 -7.34
N MET A 242 -10.20 8.80 -6.13
CA MET A 242 -10.49 7.42 -5.72
C MET A 242 -12.00 7.12 -5.62
N SER A 243 -12.83 8.07 -5.16
CA SER A 243 -14.27 7.84 -4.98
C SER A 243 -15.02 7.73 -6.29
N VAL A 244 -14.62 8.50 -7.31
CA VAL A 244 -15.26 8.49 -8.64
C VAL A 244 -14.70 7.44 -9.59
N ALA A 245 -13.51 6.89 -9.30
CA ALA A 245 -12.93 5.81 -10.08
C ALA A 245 -13.85 4.58 -10.09
N ALA A 246 -13.94 3.91 -11.24
CA ALA A 246 -14.70 2.66 -11.40
C ALA A 246 -13.93 1.46 -10.80
N ALA A 247 -13.54 1.58 -9.53
CA ALA A 247 -12.63 0.69 -8.84
C ALA A 247 -13.11 0.40 -7.41
N ARG A 248 -12.77 -0.80 -6.92
CA ARG A 248 -12.96 -1.22 -5.54
C ARG A 248 -11.62 -1.27 -4.84
N TRP A 249 -11.48 -0.47 -3.79
CA TRP A 249 -10.21 -0.22 -3.11
C TRP A 249 -9.97 -1.15 -1.93
N ARG A 250 -8.72 -1.59 -1.81
CA ARG A 250 -8.22 -2.38 -0.68
C ARG A 250 -6.82 -1.94 -0.30
N ALA A 251 -6.48 -1.99 0.99
CA ALA A 251 -5.11 -1.85 1.47
C ALA A 251 -4.52 -3.22 1.80
N LEU A 252 -3.41 -3.56 1.14
CA LEU A 252 -2.58 -4.70 1.48
C LEU A 252 -1.48 -4.23 2.42
N VAL A 253 -1.62 -4.52 3.71
CA VAL A 253 -0.69 -4.11 4.77
C VAL A 253 0.17 -5.28 5.18
N VAL A 254 1.49 -5.12 5.06
CA VAL A 254 2.45 -6.18 5.37
C VAL A 254 3.49 -5.67 6.34
N ARG A 255 3.56 -6.33 7.50
CA ARG A 255 4.53 -6.02 8.55
C ARG A 255 5.69 -7.00 8.49
N PHE A 256 6.90 -6.47 8.49
CA PHE A 256 8.14 -7.22 8.52
C PHE A 256 8.96 -6.91 9.77
N ASP A 257 9.65 -7.93 10.27
CA ASP A 257 10.72 -7.81 11.25
C ASP A 257 12.07 -8.05 10.56
N THR A 258 12.98 -7.09 10.68
CA THR A 258 14.32 -7.10 10.07
C THR A 258 15.44 -7.20 11.12
N ARG A 259 15.17 -7.69 12.33
CA ARG A 259 16.19 -7.89 13.38
C ARG A 259 17.22 -8.96 13.00
N ARG A 260 16.77 -9.99 12.28
CA ARG A 260 17.61 -11.08 11.74
C ARG A 260 17.38 -11.18 10.23
N ALA A 261 17.02 -12.37 9.74
CA ALA A 261 16.43 -12.51 8.42
C ALA A 261 15.05 -11.83 8.40
N VAL A 262 14.65 -11.32 7.23
CA VAL A 262 13.32 -10.73 7.02
C VAL A 262 12.25 -11.78 7.34
N GLN A 263 11.32 -11.42 8.21
CA GLN A 263 10.18 -12.26 8.60
C GLN A 263 8.88 -11.48 8.43
N VAL A 264 7.87 -12.09 7.83
CA VAL A 264 6.50 -11.56 7.83
C VAL A 264 5.93 -11.74 9.24
N ARG A 265 5.47 -10.65 9.85
CA ARG A 265 4.83 -10.61 11.18
C ARG A 265 3.33 -10.35 11.11
N GLY A 266 2.87 -9.76 10.01
CA GLY A 266 1.46 -9.48 9.76
C GLY A 266 1.24 -9.32 8.26
N PHE A 267 0.09 -9.80 7.81
CA PHE A 267 -0.45 -9.56 6.48
C PHE A 267 -1.94 -9.33 6.66
N GLN A 268 -2.43 -8.15 6.30
CA GLN A 268 -3.84 -7.80 6.33
C GLN A 268 -4.27 -7.29 4.97
N ASP A 269 -5.48 -7.66 4.59
CA ASP A 269 -6.15 -7.20 3.38
C ASP A 269 -7.45 -6.49 3.81
N VAL A 270 -7.47 -5.17 3.69
CA VAL A 270 -8.46 -4.29 4.30
C VAL A 270 -9.27 -3.59 3.23
N GLU A 271 -10.58 -3.74 3.25
CA GLU A 271 -11.53 -3.03 2.39
C GLU A 271 -11.57 -1.53 2.75
N LEU A 272 -11.55 -0.64 1.74
CA LEU A 272 -11.45 0.81 1.96
C LEU A 272 -12.61 1.65 1.39
N ASN A 273 -13.44 1.12 0.50
CA ASN A 273 -14.47 1.88 -0.23
C ASN A 273 -15.41 2.61 0.74
N SER A 274 -15.84 1.94 1.80
CA SER A 274 -16.75 2.54 2.78
C SER A 274 -16.11 3.73 3.50
N VAL A 275 -14.81 3.65 3.80
CA VAL A 275 -14.06 4.75 4.42
C VAL A 275 -13.79 5.86 3.41
N ILE A 276 -13.45 5.54 2.16
CA ILE A 276 -13.23 6.51 1.08
C ILE A 276 -14.51 7.30 0.80
N GLY A 277 -15.66 6.63 0.62
CA GLY A 277 -16.94 7.29 0.45
C GLY A 277 -17.28 8.18 1.66
N SER A 278 -16.89 7.75 2.85
CA SER A 278 -17.09 8.57 4.03
C SER A 278 -16.24 9.83 4.10
N LEU A 279 -15.01 9.74 3.61
CA LEU A 279 -14.08 10.83 3.49
C LEU A 279 -14.49 11.82 2.38
N GLU A 280 -15.02 11.32 1.27
CA GLU A 280 -15.62 12.15 0.22
C GLU A 280 -16.77 13.02 0.76
N GLU A 281 -17.71 12.43 1.50
CA GLU A 281 -18.81 13.20 2.11
C GLU A 281 -18.32 14.26 3.11
N ILE A 282 -17.24 13.97 3.85
CA ILE A 282 -16.59 14.95 4.73
C ILE A 282 -16.00 16.11 3.91
N ILE A 283 -15.37 15.81 2.76
CA ILE A 283 -14.81 16.85 1.89
C ILE A 283 -15.92 17.74 1.34
N ARG A 284 -17.04 17.16 0.89
CA ARG A 284 -18.21 17.93 0.41
C ARG A 284 -18.79 18.83 1.50
N LEU A 285 -18.98 18.29 2.71
CA LEU A 285 -19.46 19.06 3.86
C LEU A 285 -18.54 20.25 4.19
N ASP A 286 -17.22 20.06 4.12
CA ASP A 286 -16.25 21.14 4.32
C ASP A 286 -16.38 22.25 3.27
N GLU A 287 -16.59 21.87 2.00
CA GLU A 287 -16.71 22.81 0.88
C GLU A 287 -18.02 23.60 0.91
N GLU A 288 -19.12 22.96 1.28
CA GLU A 288 -20.45 23.56 1.35
C GLU A 288 -20.63 24.46 2.58
N GLU A 289 -20.11 24.04 3.74
CA GLU A 289 -20.42 24.66 5.03
C GLU A 289 -19.21 25.31 5.73
N GLY A 290 -17.98 25.08 5.28
CA GLY A 290 -16.77 25.65 5.89
C GLY A 290 -16.46 25.10 7.28
N THR A 291 -16.80 23.84 7.57
CA THR A 291 -16.73 23.24 8.93
C THR A 291 -15.34 22.82 9.40
N ASP A 292 -14.38 22.65 8.48
CA ASP A 292 -13.03 22.09 8.72
C ASP A 292 -13.06 20.72 9.44
N THR A 293 -14.04 19.90 9.07
CA THR A 293 -14.23 18.53 9.55
C THR A 293 -13.03 17.66 9.17
N TRP A 294 -12.50 17.80 7.95
CA TRP A 294 -11.32 17.06 7.50
C TRP A 294 -10.09 17.31 8.38
N GLY A 295 -9.76 18.58 8.62
CA GLY A 295 -8.61 18.96 9.45
C GLY A 295 -8.74 18.45 10.89
N ARG A 296 -9.93 18.65 11.48
CA ARG A 296 -10.24 18.17 12.84
C ARG A 296 -10.15 16.65 12.95
N LEU A 297 -10.59 15.91 11.93
CA LEU A 297 -10.48 14.45 11.90
C LEU A 297 -9.02 14.00 11.92
N GLY A 298 -8.19 14.57 11.04
CA GLY A 298 -6.75 14.27 10.98
C GLY A 298 -6.04 14.56 12.31
N ASP A 299 -6.31 15.72 12.91
CA ASP A 299 -5.76 16.12 14.21
C ASP A 299 -6.15 15.18 15.34
N LEU A 300 -7.41 14.77 15.36
CA LEU A 300 -7.93 13.84 16.33
C LEU A 300 -7.26 12.47 16.21
N ILE A 301 -7.15 11.92 15.00
CA ILE A 301 -6.51 10.63 14.75
C ILE A 301 -5.07 10.68 15.26
N ARG A 302 -4.32 11.74 14.95
CA ARG A 302 -2.96 11.95 15.48
C ARG A 302 -2.93 11.93 17.01
N ARG A 303 -3.84 12.64 17.68
CA ARG A 303 -3.93 12.68 19.14
C ARG A 303 -4.23 11.31 19.74
N LEU A 304 -5.18 10.57 19.16
CA LEU A 304 -5.52 9.22 19.62
C LEU A 304 -4.36 8.25 19.42
N MET A 305 -3.67 8.31 18.28
CA MET A 305 -2.48 7.50 18.02
C MET A 305 -1.36 7.79 19.01
N ARG A 306 -1.10 9.07 19.32
CA ARG A 306 -0.16 9.47 20.37
C ARG A 306 -0.55 8.87 21.73
N ARG A 307 -1.83 8.92 22.07
CA ARG A 307 -2.35 8.37 23.32
C ARG A 307 -2.27 6.85 23.39
N ALA A 308 -2.53 6.15 22.29
CA ALA A 308 -2.47 4.70 22.19
C ALA A 308 -1.05 4.12 22.45
N ARG A 309 -0.01 4.93 22.22
CA ARG A 309 1.39 4.56 22.50
C ARG A 309 1.83 4.82 23.93
N ALA A 310 1.06 5.59 24.68
CA ALA A 310 1.45 5.97 26.03
C ALA A 310 1.52 4.73 26.92
N ARG A 311 2.50 4.68 27.83
CA ARG A 311 2.65 3.58 28.80
C ARG A 311 1.77 3.83 30.02
N ASP A 312 0.47 4.02 29.79
CA ASP A 312 -0.51 4.23 30.86
C ASP A 312 -1.75 3.36 30.67
N SER A 313 -2.50 3.19 31.76
CA SER A 313 -3.65 2.29 31.81
C SER A 313 -4.76 2.66 30.82
N ASN A 314 -4.81 3.89 30.31
CA ASN A 314 -5.89 4.38 29.46
C ASN A 314 -5.53 4.35 27.97
N ALA A 315 -4.34 3.88 27.60
CA ALA A 315 -3.90 3.78 26.21
C ALA A 315 -4.81 2.86 25.35
N HIS A 316 -5.31 1.76 25.93
CA HIS A 316 -6.22 0.84 25.24
C HIS A 316 -7.54 1.53 24.83
N HIS A 317 -8.07 2.44 25.66
CA HIS A 317 -9.26 3.20 25.31
C HIS A 317 -9.07 4.11 24.09
N ALA A 318 -7.84 4.56 23.80
CA ALA A 318 -7.56 5.29 22.56
C ALA A 318 -7.65 4.39 21.33
N LEU A 319 -7.23 3.12 21.44
CA LEU A 319 -7.40 2.12 20.39
C LEU A 319 -8.88 1.76 20.18
N ASP A 320 -9.64 1.59 21.27
CA ASP A 320 -11.09 1.34 21.22
C ASP A 320 -11.83 2.51 20.54
N SER A 321 -11.43 3.74 20.87
CA SER A 321 -11.95 4.96 20.27
C SER A 321 -11.63 5.05 18.78
N LEU A 322 -10.38 4.80 18.37
CA LEU A 322 -10.00 4.74 16.94
C LEU A 322 -10.76 3.65 16.19
N THR A 323 -10.90 2.46 16.78
CA THR A 323 -11.65 1.35 16.18
C THR A 323 -13.10 1.75 15.93
N SER A 324 -13.76 2.31 16.95
CA SER A 324 -15.15 2.76 16.85
C SER A 324 -15.30 3.91 15.85
N LEU A 325 -14.34 4.83 15.75
CA LEU A 325 -14.36 5.89 14.73
C LEU A 325 -14.32 5.30 13.32
N PHE A 326 -13.45 4.32 13.06
CA PHE A 326 -13.37 3.70 11.74
C PHE A 326 -14.55 2.78 11.44
N ASP A 327 -15.09 2.08 12.43
CA ASP A 327 -16.33 1.32 12.26
C ASP A 327 -17.52 2.25 11.99
N PHE A 328 -17.53 3.46 12.56
CA PHE A 328 -18.48 4.51 12.18
C PHE A 328 -18.27 4.96 10.73
N LEU A 329 -17.05 5.31 10.32
CA LEU A 329 -16.75 5.69 8.93
C LEU A 329 -17.01 4.56 7.94
N ALA A 330 -16.98 3.30 8.37
CA ALA A 330 -17.29 2.17 7.49
C ALA A 330 -18.80 1.86 7.40
N SER A 331 -19.58 2.11 8.45
CA SER A 331 -20.97 1.64 8.54
C SER A 331 -22.04 2.71 8.70
N ARG A 332 -21.64 3.96 9.01
CA ARG A 332 -22.53 5.08 9.35
C ARG A 332 -23.46 4.86 10.54
N ARG A 333 -23.21 3.84 11.37
CA ARG A 333 -24.08 3.53 12.52
C ARG A 333 -23.72 4.43 13.71
N ALA A 334 -24.68 5.24 14.16
CA ALA A 334 -24.51 6.19 15.26
C ALA A 334 -24.02 5.57 16.59
N GLU A 335 -24.28 4.28 16.82
CA GLU A 335 -23.75 3.54 17.97
C GLU A 335 -22.22 3.58 18.04
N TYR A 336 -21.54 3.48 16.91
CA TYR A 336 -20.08 3.53 16.86
C TYR A 336 -19.55 4.93 17.12
N LEU A 337 -20.28 5.97 16.73
CA LEU A 337 -19.92 7.34 17.05
C LEU A 337 -20.05 7.61 18.56
N TYR A 338 -21.08 7.06 19.20
CA TYR A 338 -21.22 7.09 20.65
C TYR A 338 -20.06 6.37 21.35
N GLU A 339 -19.74 5.15 20.93
CA GLU A 339 -18.62 4.38 21.50
C GLU A 339 -17.26 5.03 21.27
N PHE A 340 -17.07 5.67 20.11
CA PHE A 340 -15.92 6.51 19.80
C PHE A 340 -15.76 7.63 20.84
N ALA A 341 -16.82 8.42 21.05
CA ALA A 341 -16.81 9.56 21.97
C ALA A 341 -16.59 9.10 23.42
N ARG A 342 -17.29 8.03 23.83
CA ARG A 342 -17.19 7.44 25.17
C ARG A 342 -15.79 6.91 25.46
N SER A 343 -15.21 6.16 24.53
CA SER A 343 -13.86 5.60 24.68
C SER A 343 -12.79 6.69 24.66
N GLY A 344 -12.93 7.68 23.79
CA GLY A 344 -12.04 8.84 23.76
C GLY A 344 -12.09 9.66 25.05
N TYR A 345 -13.28 9.87 25.63
CA TYR A 345 -13.45 10.53 26.92
C TYR A 345 -12.70 9.81 28.04
N LYS A 346 -12.69 8.48 28.06
CA LYS A 346 -11.88 7.69 28.99
C LYS A 346 -10.38 7.81 28.69
N ALA A 347 -10.00 7.71 27.41
CA ALA A 347 -8.62 7.78 26.96
C ALA A 347 -7.95 9.08 27.44
N PHE A 348 -8.65 10.21 27.35
CA PHE A 348 -8.15 11.53 27.71
C PHE A 348 -8.58 12.02 29.11
N ASN A 349 -8.90 11.13 30.05
CA ASN A 349 -9.24 11.51 31.43
C ASN A 349 -10.30 12.63 31.49
N ARG A 350 -11.39 12.49 30.73
CA ARG A 350 -12.51 13.44 30.67
C ARG A 350 -12.24 14.76 29.94
N SER A 351 -11.09 14.92 29.29
CA SER A 351 -10.71 16.13 28.53
C SER A 351 -10.86 15.98 27.00
N PHE A 352 -11.76 15.09 26.56
CA PHE A 352 -11.95 14.79 25.14
C PHE A 352 -12.98 15.74 24.48
N ASN A 353 -12.52 16.92 24.05
CA ASN A 353 -13.34 17.90 23.36
C ASN A 353 -13.47 17.57 21.86
N VAL A 354 -14.52 16.83 21.48
CA VAL A 354 -14.80 16.42 20.09
C VAL A 354 -16.23 16.75 19.63
N TYR A 355 -16.96 17.60 20.38
CA TYR A 355 -18.37 17.88 20.11
C TYR A 355 -18.63 18.33 18.66
N GLY A 356 -17.90 19.35 18.18
CA GLY A 356 -18.08 19.86 16.82
C GLY A 356 -17.71 18.86 15.73
N LEU A 357 -16.76 17.94 16.01
CA LEU A 357 -16.46 16.85 15.08
C LEU A 357 -17.61 15.82 15.06
N CYS A 358 -18.09 15.39 16.23
CA CYS A 358 -19.23 14.46 16.29
C CYS A 358 -20.48 15.03 15.63
N GLU A 359 -20.75 16.32 15.81
CA GLU A 359 -21.87 17.01 15.14
C GLU A 359 -21.73 16.94 13.63
N SER A 360 -20.55 17.24 13.10
CA SER A 360 -20.28 17.18 11.65
C SER A 360 -20.36 15.76 11.12
N LEU A 361 -19.82 14.78 11.86
CA LEU A 361 -19.88 13.36 11.52
C LEU A 361 -21.31 12.80 11.57
N LEU A 362 -22.21 13.33 12.39
CA LEU A 362 -23.63 12.92 12.38
C LEU A 362 -24.38 13.40 11.14
N ARG A 363 -23.90 14.43 10.44
CA ARG A 363 -24.55 14.97 9.23
C ARG A 363 -24.32 14.09 8.00
N ILE A 364 -23.29 13.26 8.03
CA ILE A 364 -22.95 12.30 6.97
C ILE A 364 -23.48 10.88 7.27
N CYS A 365 -24.36 10.74 8.27
CA CYS A 365 -25.05 9.50 8.62
C CYS A 365 -26.17 9.15 7.63
#